data_AF-A0A4R6L1L7-F1
#
_entry.id   AF-A0A4R6L1L7-F1
#
_cell.length_a   1.000
_cell.length_b   1.000
_cell.length_c   1.000
_cell.angle_alpha   90.00
_cell.angle_beta   90.00
_cell.angle_gamma   90.00
#
_symmetry.space_group_name_H-M   'P 1'
#
loop_
_entity.id
_entity.type
_entity.pdbx_description
1 polymer ?
#
loop_
_entity_poly.entity_id
_entity_poly.type
_entity_poly.pdbx_seq_one_letter_code
_entity_poly.pdbx_strand_id
1 'polypeptide(L)'
;MATYCSLAVVLALLAPTGPPVATYACRADTKFGRHTISVRQAVDAKAPATVPAKTRFTIAVHLQPGTLPGEVKGFKLKEVRDLTLRVPIPANSSYVSAHLDGGSGLNSTPTVQLEGNAAVIKVAGPIPGGANFQLPTISVRLKSGRAGTLIETKLKGTSYDDPGLTFQAKIKWKFVTTTAPVTCYPDPNPALTRTVVR
;
A
#
# COMPACT_ATOMS: atom_id res chain seq x y z
N MET A 1 45.02 -32.06 -31.11
CA MET A 1 43.65 -31.53 -30.98
C MET A 1 43.29 -31.58 -29.51
N ALA A 2 43.32 -30.44 -28.82
CA ALA A 2 43.00 -30.33 -27.39
C ALA A 2 41.67 -29.61 -27.23
N THR A 3 40.69 -30.33 -26.72
CA THR A 3 39.29 -29.93 -26.56
C THR A 3 39.17 -28.99 -25.36
N TYR A 4 38.80 -27.73 -25.60
CA TYR A 4 38.48 -26.78 -24.55
C TYR A 4 37.10 -27.10 -23.95
N CYS A 5 37.07 -27.46 -22.68
CA CYS A 5 35.85 -27.65 -21.90
C CYS A 5 35.54 -26.33 -21.19
N SER A 6 34.63 -25.53 -21.75
CA SER A 6 34.20 -24.25 -21.17
C SER A 6 33.20 -24.49 -20.05
N LEU A 7 33.61 -24.25 -18.80
CA LEU A 7 32.70 -24.15 -17.65
C LEU A 7 31.79 -22.92 -17.82
N ALA A 8 30.49 -23.14 -18.03
CA ALA A 8 29.48 -22.10 -17.92
C ALA A 8 29.13 -21.89 -16.43
N VAL A 9 29.64 -20.81 -15.84
CA VAL A 9 29.22 -20.35 -14.50
C VAL A 9 27.80 -19.77 -14.64
N VAL A 10 26.80 -20.49 -14.16
CA VAL A 10 25.42 -19.99 -14.05
C VAL A 10 25.39 -19.00 -12.89
N LEU A 11 25.39 -17.71 -13.20
CA LEU A 11 25.18 -16.63 -12.24
C LEU A 11 23.69 -16.65 -11.83
N ALA A 12 23.36 -17.35 -10.74
CA ALA A 12 22.04 -17.25 -10.13
C ALA A 12 21.90 -15.84 -9.55
N LEU A 13 21.20 -14.94 -10.26
CA LEU A 13 20.78 -13.66 -9.70
C LEU A 13 19.86 -13.94 -8.50
N LEU A 14 20.39 -13.81 -7.30
CA LEU A 14 19.60 -13.72 -6.07
C LEU A 14 18.72 -12.48 -6.21
N ALA A 15 17.44 -12.69 -6.56
CA ALA A 15 16.44 -11.65 -6.40
C ALA A 15 16.45 -11.19 -4.94
N PRO A 16 16.31 -9.88 -4.66
CA PRO A 16 16.27 -9.40 -3.29
C PRO A 16 15.14 -10.13 -2.53
N THR A 17 15.51 -10.91 -1.52
CA THR A 17 14.63 -11.72 -0.68
C THR A 17 13.94 -10.88 0.41
N GLY A 18 13.60 -9.63 0.08
CA GLY A 18 12.84 -8.72 0.95
C GLY A 18 11.49 -8.39 0.32
N PRO A 19 10.42 -8.21 1.11
CA PRO A 19 9.14 -7.75 0.59
C PRO A 19 9.33 -6.39 -0.09
N PRO A 20 8.67 -6.13 -1.23
CA PRO A 20 8.84 -4.88 -1.96
C PRO A 20 8.49 -3.68 -1.05
N VAL A 21 9.40 -2.71 -0.98
CA VAL A 21 9.17 -1.49 -0.20
C VAL A 21 8.49 -0.47 -1.11
N ALA A 22 7.24 -0.13 -0.81
CA ALA A 22 6.57 0.99 -1.43
C ALA A 22 7.05 2.29 -0.79
N THR A 23 7.54 3.22 -1.60
CA THR A 23 7.83 4.58 -1.15
C THR A 23 6.63 5.45 -1.48
N TYR A 24 6.07 6.12 -0.49
CA TYR A 24 4.98 7.06 -0.63
C TYR A 24 5.51 8.49 -0.51
N ALA A 25 5.27 9.30 -1.54
CA ALA A 25 5.42 10.74 -1.47
C ALA A 25 4.18 11.34 -0.82
N CYS A 26 4.34 11.88 0.39
CA CYS A 26 3.28 12.47 1.20
C CYS A 26 3.42 13.99 1.25
N ARG A 27 2.28 14.68 1.28
CA ARG A 27 2.17 16.13 1.44
C ARG A 27 1.20 16.42 2.56
N ALA A 28 1.70 17.04 3.61
CA ALA A 28 0.91 17.58 4.71
C ALA A 28 0.66 19.06 4.45
N ASP A 29 -0.59 19.46 4.36
CA ASP A 29 -0.96 20.87 4.30
C ASP A 29 -1.29 21.32 5.73
N THR A 30 -0.43 22.15 6.31
CA THR A 30 -0.58 22.66 7.66
C THR A 30 -0.85 24.15 7.61
N LYS A 31 -1.45 24.70 8.67
CA LYS A 31 -1.59 26.16 8.81
C LYS A 31 -0.25 26.92 8.87
N PHE A 32 0.87 26.21 9.03
CA PHE A 32 2.23 26.77 9.07
C PHE A 32 2.96 26.64 7.72
N GLY A 33 2.30 26.06 6.71
CA GLY A 33 2.87 25.79 5.41
C GLY A 33 2.71 24.33 4.98
N ARG A 34 3.06 24.10 3.73
CA ARG A 34 2.97 22.81 3.07
C ARG A 34 4.29 22.07 3.22
N HIS A 35 4.22 20.84 3.72
CA HIS A 35 5.41 20.01 3.96
C HIS A 35 5.32 18.71 3.19
N THR A 36 6.34 18.42 2.39
CA THR A 36 6.51 17.10 1.78
C THR A 36 7.32 16.18 2.68
N ILE A 37 6.92 14.92 2.74
CA ILE A 37 7.48 13.86 3.56
C ILE A 37 7.48 12.60 2.71
N SER A 38 8.56 11.83 2.73
CA SER A 38 8.60 10.50 2.11
C SER A 38 8.39 9.45 3.19
N VAL A 39 7.42 8.57 3.02
CA VAL A 39 7.12 7.46 3.93
C VAL A 39 7.45 6.16 3.21
N ARG A 40 8.28 5.32 3.83
CA ARG A 40 8.56 3.98 3.32
C ARG A 40 7.69 2.99 4.07
N GLN A 41 6.98 2.17 3.31
CA GLN A 41 6.15 1.11 3.87
C GLN A 41 6.51 -0.19 3.16
N ALA A 42 6.91 -1.21 3.94
CA ALA A 42 7.09 -2.53 3.39
C ALA A 42 5.73 -3.15 3.08
N VAL A 43 5.53 -3.52 1.81
CA VAL A 43 4.30 -4.08 1.29
C VAL A 43 4.62 -5.47 0.76
N ASP A 44 3.97 -6.49 1.31
CA ASP A 44 4.03 -7.84 0.78
C ASP A 44 2.71 -8.12 0.07
N ALA A 45 2.76 -8.29 -1.25
CA ALA A 45 1.57 -8.61 -2.03
C ALA A 45 1.70 -10.03 -2.60
N LYS A 46 0.64 -10.82 -2.45
CA LYS A 46 0.55 -12.19 -2.92
C LYS A 46 -0.62 -12.34 -3.87
N ALA A 47 -0.34 -12.87 -5.05
CA ALA A 47 -1.34 -13.27 -6.02
C ALA A 47 -0.83 -14.53 -6.75
N PRO A 48 -1.73 -15.40 -7.25
CA PRO A 48 -1.34 -16.52 -8.09
C PRO A 48 -0.61 -16.02 -9.35
N ALA A 49 0.49 -16.67 -9.74
CA ALA A 49 1.20 -16.31 -10.96
C ALA A 49 0.36 -16.54 -12.23
N THR A 50 -0.58 -17.49 -12.17
CA THR A 50 -1.47 -17.83 -13.27
C THR A 50 -2.85 -18.20 -12.76
N VAL A 51 -3.89 -17.79 -13.49
CA VAL A 51 -5.29 -18.13 -13.19
C VAL A 51 -6.03 -18.47 -14.48
N PRO A 52 -7.01 -19.40 -14.46
CA PRO A 52 -7.85 -19.64 -15.62
C PRO A 52 -8.73 -18.43 -15.92
N ALA A 53 -9.12 -18.25 -17.18
CA ALA A 53 -10.06 -17.21 -17.60
C ALA A 53 -11.41 -17.33 -16.88
N LYS A 54 -12.06 -16.18 -16.65
CA LYS A 54 -13.39 -16.06 -16.00
C LYS A 54 -13.51 -16.72 -14.62
N THR A 55 -12.39 -17.00 -13.95
CA THR A 55 -12.33 -17.71 -12.68
C THR A 55 -12.06 -16.75 -11.52
N ARG A 56 -12.51 -17.13 -10.32
CA ARG A 56 -12.29 -16.33 -9.11
C ARG A 56 -10.92 -16.62 -8.52
N PHE A 57 -10.21 -15.59 -8.12
CA PHE A 57 -8.93 -15.68 -7.44
C PHE A 57 -8.81 -14.56 -6.39
N THR A 58 -7.83 -14.67 -5.50
CA THR A 58 -7.63 -13.70 -4.41
C THR A 58 -6.27 -13.07 -4.52
N ILE A 59 -6.22 -11.76 -4.31
CA ILE A 59 -4.99 -10.99 -4.14
C ILE A 59 -4.96 -10.54 -2.68
N ALA A 60 -3.89 -10.89 -1.97
CA ALA A 60 -3.66 -10.44 -0.61
C ALA A 60 -2.56 -9.37 -0.60
N VAL A 61 -2.81 -8.26 0.09
CA VAL A 61 -1.82 -7.20 0.32
C VAL A 61 -1.63 -7.06 1.82
N HIS A 62 -0.47 -7.49 2.29
CA HIS A 62 -0.04 -7.41 3.68
C HIS A 62 0.89 -6.22 3.85
N LEU A 63 0.55 -5.33 4.78
CA LEU A 63 1.39 -4.20 5.16
C LEU A 63 2.15 -4.57 6.43
N GLN A 64 3.47 -4.46 6.39
CA GLN A 64 4.29 -4.75 7.57
C GLN A 64 3.95 -3.78 8.72
N PRO A 65 4.09 -4.22 9.99
CA PRO A 65 3.96 -3.33 11.13
C PRO A 65 4.87 -2.10 10.98
N GLY A 66 4.34 -0.94 11.34
CA GLY A 66 5.05 0.32 11.31
C GLY A 66 4.99 1.03 12.66
N THR A 67 5.83 2.04 12.82
CA THR A 67 5.81 2.93 13.97
C THR A 67 5.52 4.34 13.47
N LEU A 68 4.51 4.99 14.04
CA LEU A 68 4.31 6.41 13.76
C LEU A 68 5.39 7.22 14.51
N PRO A 69 6.07 8.16 13.86
CA PRO A 69 7.02 9.02 14.57
C PRO A 69 6.26 9.88 15.59
N GLY A 70 6.77 9.98 16.81
CA GLY A 70 6.21 10.89 17.83
C GLY A 70 6.41 12.37 17.51
N GLU A 71 7.33 12.67 16.58
CA GLU A 71 7.65 14.02 16.14
C GLU A 71 8.01 14.04 14.66
N VAL A 72 7.52 15.06 13.94
CA VAL A 72 7.81 15.28 12.52
C VAL A 72 8.27 16.71 12.35
N LYS A 73 9.53 16.91 11.96
CA LYS A 73 10.12 18.24 11.69
C LYS A 73 9.90 19.27 12.82
N GLY A 74 10.04 18.86 14.09
CA GLY A 74 9.85 19.73 15.26
C GLY A 74 8.40 19.85 15.77
N PHE A 75 7.44 19.18 15.11
CA PHE A 75 6.04 19.14 15.52
C PHE A 75 5.73 17.81 16.19
N LYS A 76 5.19 17.82 17.42
CA LYS A 76 4.77 16.59 18.09
C LYS A 76 3.54 16.02 17.40
N LEU A 77 3.66 14.83 16.82
CA LEU A 77 2.52 14.10 16.27
C LEU A 77 1.73 13.51 17.44
N LYS A 78 0.50 13.99 17.64
CA LYS A 78 -0.37 13.46 18.68
C LYS A 78 -1.08 12.21 18.22
N GLU A 79 -1.68 12.26 17.05
CA GLU A 79 -2.48 11.16 16.52
C GLU A 79 -2.70 11.30 15.02
N VAL A 80 -2.95 10.16 14.38
CA VAL A 80 -3.42 10.04 13.00
C VAL A 80 -4.84 9.46 13.03
N ARG A 81 -5.73 10.04 12.25
CA ARG A 81 -7.13 9.63 12.13
C ARG A 81 -7.60 9.68 10.68
N ASP A 82 -8.76 9.09 10.42
CA ASP A 82 -9.44 9.10 9.12
C ASP A 82 -8.53 8.62 7.98
N LEU A 83 -7.75 7.57 8.24
CA LEU A 83 -6.86 6.98 7.24
C LEU A 83 -7.70 6.29 6.18
N THR A 84 -7.53 6.71 4.94
CA THR A 84 -8.19 6.17 3.76
C THR A 84 -7.15 5.67 2.79
N LEU A 85 -7.07 4.35 2.60
CA LEU A 85 -6.21 3.71 1.61
C LEU A 85 -7.06 3.23 0.44
N ARG A 86 -6.69 3.60 -0.77
CA ARG A 86 -7.36 3.17 -2.00
C ARG A 86 -6.50 2.13 -2.70
N VAL A 87 -7.10 1.00 -3.05
CA VAL A 87 -6.47 -0.08 -3.82
C VAL A 87 -7.23 -0.19 -5.14
N PRO A 88 -6.59 0.07 -6.30
CA PRO A 88 -7.28 0.03 -7.57
C PRO A 88 -7.62 -1.42 -7.92
N ILE A 89 -8.80 -1.63 -8.49
CA ILE A 89 -9.13 -2.93 -9.08
C ILE A 89 -8.30 -3.07 -10.37
N PRO A 90 -7.45 -4.10 -10.48
CA PRO A 90 -6.60 -4.28 -11.65
C PRO A 90 -7.42 -4.36 -12.96
N ALA A 91 -6.87 -3.83 -14.04
CA ALA A 91 -7.43 -4.06 -15.37
C ALA A 91 -7.47 -5.56 -15.68
N ASN A 92 -8.35 -5.97 -16.60
CA ASN A 92 -8.59 -7.38 -16.94
C ASN A 92 -9.07 -8.23 -15.75
N SER A 93 -9.63 -7.60 -14.72
CA SER A 93 -10.27 -8.27 -13.60
C SER A 93 -11.56 -7.54 -13.22
N SER A 94 -12.44 -8.23 -12.48
CA SER A 94 -13.65 -7.62 -11.92
C SER A 94 -13.71 -7.89 -10.43
N TYR A 95 -14.10 -6.87 -9.66
CA TYR A 95 -14.27 -6.99 -8.22
C TYR A 95 -15.37 -7.98 -7.86
N VAL A 96 -15.12 -8.81 -6.84
CA VAL A 96 -16.10 -9.73 -6.25
C VAL A 96 -16.39 -9.32 -4.82
N SER A 97 -15.36 -9.28 -3.98
CA SER A 97 -15.44 -8.89 -2.57
C SER A 97 -14.06 -8.50 -2.05
N ALA A 98 -14.02 -7.83 -0.91
CA ALA A 98 -12.80 -7.57 -0.16
C ALA A 98 -13.04 -7.89 1.31
N HIS A 99 -12.01 -8.45 1.94
CA HIS A 99 -11.98 -8.76 3.36
C HIS A 99 -10.72 -8.16 3.99
N LEU A 100 -10.85 -7.81 5.26
CA LEU A 100 -9.77 -7.29 6.08
C LEU A 100 -9.52 -8.28 7.20
N ASP A 101 -8.27 -8.70 7.35
CA ASP A 101 -7.86 -9.70 8.33
C ASP A 101 -6.74 -9.16 9.22
N GLY A 102 -6.88 -9.33 10.53
CA GLY A 102 -5.91 -8.86 11.53
C GLY A 102 -5.89 -7.34 11.71
N GLY A 103 -4.70 -6.80 11.92
CA GLY A 103 -4.48 -5.40 12.28
C GLY A 103 -4.44 -5.17 13.80
N SER A 104 -3.62 -4.23 14.24
CA SER A 104 -3.41 -3.92 15.65
C SER A 104 -2.98 -2.47 15.85
N GLY A 105 -3.21 -1.92 17.05
CA GLY A 105 -2.82 -0.54 17.37
C GLY A 105 -3.62 0.54 16.63
N LEU A 106 -4.73 0.19 15.94
CA LEU A 106 -5.52 1.12 15.14
C LEU A 106 -6.60 1.87 15.94
N ASN A 107 -6.88 1.42 17.17
CA ASN A 107 -7.91 1.99 18.06
C ASN A 107 -9.30 2.16 17.41
N SER A 108 -9.57 1.38 16.37
CA SER A 108 -10.80 1.40 15.58
C SER A 108 -10.89 0.13 14.75
N THR A 109 -12.10 -0.21 14.30
CA THR A 109 -12.31 -1.31 13.36
C THR A 109 -12.16 -0.79 11.93
N PRO A 110 -11.19 -1.30 11.15
CA PRO A 110 -11.04 -0.91 9.76
C PRO A 110 -12.19 -1.46 8.92
N THR A 111 -12.64 -0.69 7.93
CA THR A 111 -13.72 -1.07 7.02
C THR A 111 -13.23 -1.02 5.58
N VAL A 112 -13.80 -1.86 4.70
CA VAL A 112 -13.49 -1.85 3.27
C VAL A 112 -14.77 -1.76 2.46
N GLN A 113 -14.79 -0.88 1.47
CA GLN A 113 -15.93 -0.65 0.58
C GLN A 113 -15.43 -0.44 -0.85
N LEU A 114 -16.23 -0.79 -1.85
CA LEU A 114 -15.91 -0.48 -3.25
C LEU A 114 -16.45 0.92 -3.57
N GLU A 115 -15.56 1.85 -3.95
CA GLU A 115 -15.95 3.16 -4.48
C GLU A 115 -15.41 3.27 -5.92
N GLY A 116 -16.33 3.31 -6.89
CA GLY A 116 -15.97 3.30 -8.31
C GLY A 116 -15.19 2.04 -8.70
N ASN A 117 -13.94 2.21 -9.16
CA ASN A 117 -13.05 1.11 -9.54
C ASN A 117 -11.90 0.90 -8.54
N ALA A 118 -12.10 1.25 -7.26
CA ALA A 118 -11.12 1.06 -6.20
C ALA A 118 -11.77 0.51 -4.93
N ALA A 119 -11.11 -0.46 -4.29
CA ALA A 119 -11.43 -0.85 -2.93
C ALA A 119 -10.84 0.21 -1.97
N VAL A 120 -11.71 0.86 -1.20
CA VAL A 120 -11.38 1.92 -0.26
C VAL A 120 -11.44 1.36 1.15
N ILE A 121 -10.28 1.32 1.80
CA ILE A 121 -10.12 0.94 3.19
C ILE A 121 -10.15 2.21 4.04
N LYS A 122 -11.02 2.25 5.04
CA LYS A 122 -11.13 3.36 6.00
C LYS A 122 -10.79 2.87 7.39
N VAL A 123 -9.89 3.59 8.06
CA VAL A 123 -9.49 3.39 9.46
C VAL A 123 -9.72 4.69 10.19
N ALA A 124 -10.74 4.74 11.05
CA ALA A 124 -11.13 5.97 11.74
C ALA A 124 -10.02 6.47 12.68
N GLY A 125 -9.27 5.56 13.31
CA GLY A 125 -8.35 5.91 14.39
C GLY A 125 -9.11 6.24 15.69
N PRO A 126 -8.47 6.92 16.66
CA PRO A 126 -7.18 7.59 16.58
C PRO A 126 -5.98 6.68 16.85
N ILE A 127 -4.97 6.75 15.98
CA ILE A 127 -3.68 6.07 16.16
C ILE A 127 -2.70 7.07 16.82
N PRO A 128 -2.22 6.82 18.05
CA PRO A 128 -1.33 7.77 18.74
C PRO A 128 0.03 7.90 18.04
N GLY A 129 0.59 9.10 18.01
CA GLY A 129 1.97 9.31 17.56
C GLY A 129 2.96 8.64 18.50
N GLY A 130 4.01 8.02 17.96
CA GLY A 130 4.94 7.18 18.72
C GLY A 130 4.46 5.75 18.94
N ALA A 131 3.22 5.40 18.54
CA ALA A 131 2.70 4.06 18.69
C ALA A 131 3.13 3.14 17.53
N ASN A 132 3.26 1.86 17.86
CA ASN A 132 3.34 0.79 16.88
C ASN A 132 1.92 0.49 16.38
N PHE A 133 1.79 0.36 15.06
CA PHE A 133 0.52 0.04 14.41
C PHE A 133 0.75 -1.01 13.33
N GLN A 134 -0.25 -1.84 13.11
CA GLN A 134 -0.28 -2.77 12.01
C GLN A 134 -1.62 -2.62 11.30
N LEU A 135 -1.57 -2.31 10.01
CA LEU A 135 -2.77 -2.27 9.18
C LEU A 135 -3.24 -3.70 8.90
N PRO A 136 -4.56 -3.92 8.73
CA PRO A 136 -5.07 -5.23 8.38
C PRO A 136 -4.51 -5.69 7.03
N THR A 137 -4.37 -6.99 6.86
CA THR A 137 -4.13 -7.58 5.54
C THR A 137 -5.40 -7.45 4.72
N ILE A 138 -5.25 -6.99 3.47
CA ILE A 138 -6.37 -6.76 2.57
C ILE A 138 -6.43 -7.93 1.59
N SER A 139 -7.50 -8.70 1.66
CA SER A 139 -7.76 -9.82 0.75
C SER A 139 -8.85 -9.42 -0.23
N VAL A 140 -8.47 -9.10 -1.47
CA VAL A 140 -9.42 -8.75 -2.54
C VAL A 140 -9.68 -9.97 -3.40
N ARG A 141 -10.92 -10.42 -3.44
CA ARG A 141 -11.38 -11.47 -4.35
C ARG A 141 -11.79 -10.82 -5.68
N LEU A 142 -11.21 -11.32 -6.75
CA LEU A 142 -11.40 -10.85 -8.11
C LEU A 142 -11.85 -11.98 -9.02
N LYS A 143 -12.46 -11.63 -10.15
CA LYS A 143 -12.74 -12.53 -11.26
C LYS A 143 -11.82 -12.17 -12.42
N SER A 144 -11.09 -13.14 -12.95
CA SER A 144 -10.18 -12.94 -14.07
C SER A 144 -10.95 -12.64 -15.37
N GLY A 145 -10.32 -11.88 -16.25
CA GLY A 145 -10.84 -11.52 -17.55
C GLY A 145 -10.64 -12.61 -18.60
N ARG A 146 -10.30 -12.19 -19.82
CA ARG A 146 -10.08 -13.08 -20.96
C ARG A 146 -8.71 -13.77 -20.86
N ALA A 147 -8.61 -14.98 -21.41
CA ALA A 147 -7.32 -15.66 -21.58
C ALA A 147 -6.35 -14.79 -22.39
N GLY A 148 -5.05 -14.91 -22.11
CA GLY A 148 -4.00 -14.11 -22.73
C GLY A 148 -3.85 -12.69 -22.18
N THR A 149 -4.65 -12.30 -21.18
CA THR A 149 -4.51 -10.98 -20.53
C THR A 149 -3.59 -11.04 -19.31
N LEU A 150 -2.98 -9.89 -19.00
CA LEU A 150 -2.18 -9.70 -17.80
C LEU A 150 -2.94 -8.86 -16.78
N ILE A 151 -2.93 -9.32 -15.54
CA ILE A 151 -3.47 -8.62 -14.38
C ILE A 151 -2.28 -8.14 -13.55
N GLU A 152 -2.10 -6.81 -13.45
CA GLU A 152 -1.07 -6.19 -12.62
C GLU A 152 -1.70 -5.52 -11.40
N THR A 153 -1.26 -5.90 -10.21
CA THR A 153 -1.66 -5.22 -8.97
C THR A 153 -0.72 -4.07 -8.71
N LYS A 154 -1.27 -2.86 -8.61
CA LYS A 154 -0.53 -1.63 -8.28
C LYS A 154 -1.17 -0.94 -7.09
N LEU A 155 -0.45 -0.05 -6.44
CA LEU A 155 -1.02 0.84 -5.44
C LEU A 155 -1.77 1.97 -6.15
N LYS A 156 -2.84 2.51 -5.55
CA LYS A 156 -3.55 3.65 -6.15
C LYS A 156 -2.70 4.91 -5.95
N GLY A 157 -2.94 5.89 -6.81
CA GLY A 157 -2.44 7.24 -6.68
C GLY A 157 -1.28 7.52 -7.62
N THR A 158 -1.31 8.72 -8.20
CA THR A 158 -0.32 9.18 -9.18
C THR A 158 0.21 10.58 -8.87
N SER A 159 -0.52 11.34 -8.05
CA SER A 159 -0.15 12.69 -7.64
C SER A 159 -0.78 13.03 -6.30
N TYR A 160 -0.52 14.23 -5.77
CA TYR A 160 -1.19 14.69 -4.56
C TYR A 160 -2.68 15.00 -4.76
N ASP A 161 -3.13 15.18 -6.01
CA ASP A 161 -4.52 15.46 -6.37
C ASP A 161 -5.29 14.18 -6.74
N ASP A 162 -4.59 13.10 -7.11
CA ASP A 162 -5.09 11.72 -7.12
C ASP A 162 -4.30 10.88 -6.09
N PRO A 163 -4.56 11.06 -4.77
CA PRO A 163 -3.84 10.33 -3.74
C PRO A 163 -4.34 8.88 -3.62
N GLY A 164 -3.40 7.99 -3.34
CA GLY A 164 -3.68 6.59 -3.00
C GLY A 164 -3.93 6.39 -1.52
N LEU A 165 -3.39 7.26 -0.69
CA LEU A 165 -3.48 7.20 0.76
C LEU A 165 -3.72 8.62 1.28
N THR A 166 -4.75 8.80 2.10
CA THR A 166 -5.03 10.06 2.79
C THR A 166 -5.24 9.81 4.27
N PHE A 167 -4.88 10.78 5.10
CA PHE A 167 -5.16 10.73 6.55
C PHE A 167 -5.07 12.13 7.15
N GLN A 168 -5.62 12.30 8.34
CA GLN A 168 -5.53 13.55 9.11
C GLN A 168 -4.51 13.38 10.23
N ALA A 169 -3.46 14.20 10.20
CA ALA A 169 -2.43 14.23 11.24
C ALA A 169 -2.69 15.37 12.22
N LYS A 170 -2.90 15.05 13.49
CA LYS A 170 -3.03 16.06 14.54
C LYS A 170 -1.66 16.30 15.16
N ILE A 171 -1.17 17.52 15.02
CA ILE A 171 0.15 17.94 15.49
C ILE A 171 0.01 19.00 16.58
N LYS A 172 0.91 18.96 17.57
CA LYS A 172 1.02 19.95 18.64
C LYS A 172 2.38 20.65 18.55
N TRP A 173 2.36 21.97 18.56
CA TRP A 173 3.55 22.81 18.65
C TRP A 173 3.39 23.82 19.78
N LYS A 174 4.26 23.73 20.80
CA LYS A 174 4.17 24.51 22.04
C LYS A 174 2.75 24.47 22.64
N PHE A 175 1.99 25.56 22.53
CA PHE A 175 0.62 25.72 23.05
C PHE A 175 -0.48 25.53 22.00
N VAL A 176 -0.12 25.31 20.74
CA VAL A 176 -1.06 25.27 19.62
C VAL A 176 -1.22 23.84 19.12
N THR A 177 -2.46 23.38 18.99
CA THR A 177 -2.79 22.09 18.34
C THR A 177 -3.47 22.38 17.02
N THR A 178 -3.07 21.68 15.95
CA THR A 178 -3.70 21.79 14.64
C THR A 178 -3.82 20.42 14.00
N THR A 179 -4.85 20.24 13.19
CA THR A 179 -5.01 19.08 12.33
C THR A 179 -4.54 19.46 10.92
N ALA A 180 -3.82 18.56 10.27
CA ALA A 180 -3.28 18.74 8.94
C ALA A 180 -3.73 17.56 8.06
N PRO A 181 -4.46 17.80 6.95
CA PRO A 181 -4.69 16.77 5.96
C PRO A 181 -3.37 16.37 5.32
N VAL A 182 -3.19 15.06 5.18
CA VAL A 182 -2.04 14.45 4.51
C VAL A 182 -2.54 13.64 3.33
N THR A 183 -1.95 13.90 2.17
CA THR A 183 -2.22 13.20 0.91
C THR A 183 -0.93 12.54 0.43
N CYS A 184 -0.98 11.25 0.13
CA CYS A 184 0.16 10.46 -0.29
C CYS A 184 -0.13 9.67 -1.57
N TYR A 185 0.88 9.56 -2.43
CA TYR A 185 0.88 8.66 -3.57
C TYR A 185 2.18 7.85 -3.62
N PRO A 186 2.13 6.60 -4.12
CA PRO A 186 3.32 5.77 -4.31
C PRO A 186 4.21 6.34 -5.42
N ASP A 187 5.49 6.53 -5.15
CA ASP A 187 6.50 7.00 -6.10
C ASP A 187 7.90 6.41 -5.78
N PRO A 188 8.44 5.51 -6.63
CA PRO A 188 7.82 4.92 -7.82
C PRO A 188 6.68 3.94 -7.45
N ASN A 189 5.75 3.69 -8.40
CA ASN A 189 4.63 2.76 -8.23
C ASN A 189 4.76 1.51 -9.14
N PRO A 190 5.70 0.59 -8.84
CA PRO A 190 5.83 -0.65 -9.61
C PRO A 190 4.64 -1.59 -9.37
N ALA A 191 4.41 -2.52 -10.31
CA ALA A 191 3.46 -3.61 -10.09
C ALA A 191 3.94 -4.49 -8.93
N LEU A 192 3.11 -4.62 -7.90
CA LEU A 192 3.38 -5.45 -6.73
C LEU A 192 3.27 -6.94 -7.06
N THR A 193 2.30 -7.30 -7.90
CA THR A 193 2.12 -8.68 -8.39
C THR A 193 1.69 -8.69 -9.85
N ARG A 194 1.97 -9.80 -10.52
CA ARG A 194 1.59 -10.07 -11.90
C ARG A 194 0.93 -11.44 -11.98
N THR A 195 -0.26 -11.48 -12.56
CA THR A 195 -1.03 -12.71 -12.75
C THR A 195 -1.40 -12.84 -14.23
N VAL A 196 -0.97 -13.94 -14.86
CA VAL A 196 -1.31 -14.26 -16.24
C VAL A 196 -2.64 -15.00 -16.28
N VAL A 197 -3.56 -14.56 -17.13
CA VAL A 197 -4.82 -15.28 -17.36
C VAL A 197 -4.61 -16.28 -18.49
N ARG A 198 -4.83 -17.57 -18.23
CA ARG A 198 -4.75 -18.65 -19.22
C ARG A 198 -6.11 -19.23 -19.57
#